data_AF-A0A0F3RDY5-F1
#
_entry.id   AF-A0A0F3RDY5-F1
#
_cell.length_a   1.000
_cell.length_b   1.000
_cell.length_c   1.000
_cell.angle_alpha   90.00
_cell.angle_beta   90.00
_cell.angle_gamma   90.00
#
_symmetry.space_group_name_H-M   'P 1'
#
loop_
_entity.id
_entity.type
_entity.pdbx_description
1 polymer ?
#
loop_
_entity_poly.entity_id
_entity_poly.type
_entity_poly.pdbx_seq_one_letter_code
_entity_poly.pdbx_strand_id
1 'polypeptide(L)'
;MKSVLLTRHIEENNETINEISKYNLDLRDIHCPLIKYKTLDFNIDILDNYSNIIITSKYAASILTGHNLKQDIWVVGSKSKRLLGKKVMYTAKNVEDLIKHFPPDLYEQTIYLSSNEITKDLPSKIVRHIIYNVEYLNELPVSIIKEFKNNIDFILLFLKIVLGL
;
A
#
# COMPACT_ATOMS: atom_id res chain seq x y z
N MET A 1 15.46 -28.67 4.46
CA MET A 1 14.51 -27.56 4.62
C MET A 1 14.60 -26.70 3.37
N LYS A 2 13.47 -26.46 2.68
CA LYS A 2 13.47 -25.54 1.51
C LYS A 2 13.47 -24.09 2.00
N SER A 3 13.87 -23.15 1.16
CA SER A 3 14.01 -21.74 1.49
C SER A 3 13.15 -20.84 0.61
N VAL A 4 12.67 -19.74 1.18
CA VAL A 4 11.85 -18.77 0.46
C VAL A 4 12.36 -17.34 0.70
N LEU A 5 12.67 -16.64 -0.39
CA LEU A 5 13.03 -15.22 -0.38
C LEU A 5 11.78 -14.36 -0.55
N LEU A 6 11.49 -13.53 0.44
CA LEU A 6 10.31 -12.68 0.53
C LEU A 6 10.69 -11.24 0.22
N THR A 7 10.07 -10.64 -0.81
CA THR A 7 10.54 -9.38 -1.40
C THR A 7 9.68 -8.15 -1.09
N ARG A 8 8.55 -8.30 -0.39
CA ARG A 8 7.65 -7.18 -0.04
C ARG A 8 8.22 -6.37 1.12
N HIS A 9 7.53 -5.29 1.45
CA HIS A 9 7.72 -4.61 2.73
C HIS A 9 7.56 -5.60 3.91
N ILE A 10 8.25 -5.32 5.02
CA ILE A 10 8.51 -6.29 6.08
C ILE A 10 7.22 -6.83 6.73
N GLU A 11 6.23 -5.96 6.95
CA GLU A 11 4.93 -6.36 7.51
C GLU A 11 4.19 -7.35 6.60
N GLU A 12 4.20 -7.09 5.30
CA GLU A 12 3.56 -7.97 4.32
C GLU A 12 4.27 -9.32 4.21
N ASN A 13 5.59 -9.35 4.34
CA ASN A 13 6.33 -10.60 4.39
C ASN A 13 5.92 -11.41 5.64
N ASN A 14 5.80 -10.76 6.80
CA ASN A 14 5.34 -11.40 8.02
C ASN A 14 3.89 -11.92 7.89
N GLU A 15 3.00 -11.16 7.26
CA GLU A 15 1.64 -11.63 6.93
C GLU A 15 1.71 -12.90 6.06
N THR A 16 2.56 -12.93 5.04
CA THR A 16 2.74 -14.10 4.17
C THR A 16 3.30 -15.31 4.92
N ILE A 17 4.31 -15.14 5.77
CA ILE A 17 4.87 -16.22 6.59
C ILE A 17 3.79 -16.80 7.51
N ASN A 18 3.01 -15.94 8.17
CA ASN A 18 1.92 -16.36 9.05
C ASN A 18 0.81 -17.12 8.31
N GLU A 19 0.59 -16.85 7.02
CA GLU A 19 -0.34 -17.66 6.22
C GLU A 19 0.28 -18.99 5.80
N ILE A 20 1.56 -19.01 5.40
CA ILE A 20 2.29 -20.24 5.03
C ILE A 20 2.36 -21.21 6.20
N SER A 21 2.61 -20.72 7.42
CA SER A 21 2.75 -21.56 8.61
C SER A 21 1.49 -22.35 8.94
N LYS A 22 0.30 -21.89 8.52
CA LYS A 22 -0.96 -22.63 8.67
C LYS A 22 -1.00 -23.93 7.88
N TYR A 23 -0.13 -24.08 6.88
CA TYR A 23 -0.05 -25.28 6.04
C TYR A 23 1.03 -26.27 6.51
N ASN A 24 1.66 -26.04 7.68
CA ASN A 24 2.74 -26.87 8.21
C ASN A 24 3.91 -27.07 7.23
N LEU A 25 4.16 -26.07 6.38
CA LEU A 25 5.29 -26.06 5.47
C LEU A 25 6.54 -25.63 6.23
N ASP A 26 7.52 -26.53 6.32
CA ASP A 26 8.82 -26.26 6.92
C ASP A 26 9.73 -25.53 5.90
N LEU A 27 9.67 -24.20 5.93
CA LEU A 27 10.46 -23.31 5.07
C LEU A 27 11.39 -22.42 5.90
N ARG A 28 12.59 -22.19 5.37
CA ARG A 28 13.49 -21.14 5.85
C ARG A 28 13.11 -19.82 5.20
N ASP A 29 12.59 -18.89 6.00
CA ASP A 29 12.22 -17.57 5.54
C ASP A 29 13.43 -16.63 5.44
N ILE A 30 13.59 -15.99 4.29
CA ILE A 30 14.64 -15.01 4.03
C ILE A 30 13.96 -13.68 3.67
N HIS A 31 14.06 -12.69 4.55
CA HIS A 31 13.51 -11.37 4.30
C HIS A 31 14.45 -10.52 3.45
N CYS A 32 13.99 -10.10 2.28
CA CYS A 32 14.66 -9.11 1.45
C CYS A 32 13.68 -8.03 1.00
N PRO A 33 13.24 -7.12 1.89
CA PRO A 33 12.32 -6.06 1.51
C PRO A 33 12.92 -5.17 0.42
N LEU A 34 12.41 -5.31 -0.80
CA LEU A 34 12.81 -4.50 -1.96
C LEU A 34 12.04 -3.17 -2.00
N ILE A 35 11.00 -3.05 -1.19
CA ILE A 35 10.13 -1.89 -1.08
C ILE A 35 10.13 -1.42 0.37
N LYS A 36 10.35 -0.12 0.56
CA LYS A 36 10.20 0.59 1.83
C LYS A 36 9.18 1.70 1.69
N TYR A 37 8.50 2.01 2.78
CA TYR A 37 7.60 3.15 2.86
C TYR A 37 8.16 4.18 3.82
N LYS A 38 8.15 5.44 3.39
CA LYS A 38 8.58 6.58 4.19
C LYS A 38 7.44 7.58 4.28
N THR A 39 6.80 7.65 5.45
CA THR A 39 5.80 8.69 5.75
C THR A 39 6.42 10.07 5.58
N LEU A 40 5.70 10.96 4.90
CA LEU A 40 6.06 12.37 4.80
C LEU A 40 5.43 13.14 5.97
N ASP A 41 5.95 14.33 6.25
CA ASP A 41 5.34 15.23 7.22
C ASP A 41 3.99 15.72 6.63
N PHE A 42 2.92 15.06 7.05
CA PHE A 42 1.57 15.27 6.55
C PHE A 42 0.80 16.13 7.55
N ASN A 43 0.54 17.39 7.18
CA ASN A 43 -0.33 18.26 7.95
C ASN A 43 -1.80 17.82 7.77
N ILE A 44 -2.36 17.20 8.81
CA ILE A 44 -3.75 16.71 8.83
C ILE A 44 -4.78 17.83 8.62
N ASP A 45 -4.45 19.08 8.99
CA ASP A 45 -5.37 20.22 8.90
C ASP A 45 -5.73 20.57 7.45
N ILE A 46 -4.93 20.13 6.47
CA ILE A 46 -5.27 20.31 5.05
C ILE A 46 -6.62 19.68 4.70
N LEU A 47 -7.03 18.63 5.44
CA LEU A 47 -8.27 17.91 5.22
C LEU A 47 -9.51 18.76 5.52
N ASP A 48 -9.40 19.83 6.32
CA ASP A 48 -10.52 20.70 6.66
C ASP A 48 -11.05 21.48 5.43
N ASN A 49 -10.27 21.55 4.35
CA ASN A 49 -10.68 22.17 3.08
C ASN A 49 -11.48 21.23 2.16
N TYR A 50 -11.67 19.97 2.55
CA TYR A 50 -12.28 18.94 1.72
C TYR A 50 -13.44 18.26 2.44
N SER A 51 -14.50 17.94 1.68
CA SER A 51 -15.63 17.16 2.19
C SER A 51 -15.37 15.66 2.09
N ASN A 52 -14.51 15.24 1.14
CA ASN A 52 -14.26 13.84 0.82
C ASN A 52 -12.76 13.51 0.83
N ILE A 53 -12.42 12.31 1.27
CA ILE A 53 -11.08 11.75 1.13
C ILE A 53 -11.11 10.43 0.37
N ILE A 54 -10.14 10.24 -0.53
CA ILE A 54 -9.87 8.96 -1.19
C ILE A 54 -8.58 8.35 -0.64
N ILE A 55 -8.63 7.07 -0.29
CA ILE A 55 -7.49 6.30 0.21
C ILE A 55 -7.39 4.99 -0.58
N THR A 56 -6.30 4.80 -1.32
CA THR A 56 -6.16 3.64 -2.23
C THR A 56 -5.18 2.57 -1.72
N SER A 57 -4.50 2.79 -0.59
CA SER A 57 -3.48 1.87 -0.06
C SER A 57 -3.61 1.59 1.44
N LYS A 58 -3.12 0.40 1.84
CA LYS A 58 -3.03 -0.02 3.24
C LYS A 58 -2.21 0.98 4.07
N TYR A 59 -1.11 1.47 3.49
CA TYR A 59 -0.16 2.33 4.18
C TYR A 59 -0.70 3.77 4.37
N ALA A 60 -1.40 4.31 3.36
CA ALA A 60 -2.12 5.58 3.52
C ALA A 60 -3.19 5.46 4.61
N ALA A 61 -3.93 4.34 4.65
CA ALA A 61 -4.90 4.09 5.70
C ALA A 61 -4.27 4.03 7.10
N SER A 62 -3.10 3.42 7.26
CA SER A 62 -2.41 3.34 8.56
C SER A 62 -1.89 4.69 9.06
N ILE A 63 -1.46 5.58 8.16
CA ILE A 63 -1.05 6.95 8.53
C ILE A 63 -2.23 7.72 9.16
N LEU A 64 -3.45 7.44 8.71
CA LEU A 64 -4.65 8.13 9.16
C LEU A 64 -5.33 7.45 10.37
N THR A 65 -4.84 6.28 10.79
CA THR A 65 -5.37 5.57 11.95
C THR A 65 -5.21 6.43 13.20
N GLY A 66 -6.29 6.59 13.98
CA GLY A 66 -6.30 7.41 15.20
C GLY A 66 -6.62 8.89 14.99
N HIS A 67 -6.53 9.43 13.77
CA HIS A 67 -6.94 10.81 13.47
C HIS A 67 -8.46 10.97 13.48
N ASN A 68 -8.96 12.13 13.91
CA ASN A 68 -10.39 12.44 13.88
C ASN A 68 -10.83 12.99 12.51
N LEU A 69 -11.06 12.09 11.56
CA LEU A 69 -11.52 12.42 10.21
C LEU A 69 -13.01 12.77 10.23
N LYS A 70 -13.36 13.96 9.73
CA LYS A 70 -14.75 14.44 9.59
C LYS A 70 -15.29 14.24 8.17
N GLN A 71 -14.41 13.92 7.23
CA GLN A 71 -14.71 13.78 5.81
C GLN A 71 -15.39 12.47 5.50
N ASP A 72 -16.12 12.45 4.39
CA ASP A 72 -16.63 11.23 3.78
C ASP A 72 -15.48 10.42 3.18
N ILE A 73 -15.33 9.18 3.66
CA ILE A 73 -14.15 8.34 3.36
C ILE A 73 -14.47 7.32 2.27
N TRP A 74 -13.69 7.34 1.21
CA TRP A 74 -13.75 6.40 0.09
C TRP A 74 -12.45 5.59 0.02
N VAL A 75 -12.55 4.27 0.11
CA VAL A 75 -11.37 3.42 0.28
C VAL A 75 -11.30 2.32 -0.78
N VAL A 76 -10.08 1.98 -1.21
CA VAL A 76 -9.81 0.77 -1.99
C VAL A 76 -9.28 -0.33 -1.07
N GLY A 77 -9.93 -1.49 -1.13
CA GLY A 77 -9.54 -2.68 -0.40
C GLY A 77 -10.10 -2.77 1.02
N SER A 78 -10.57 -3.97 1.36
CA SER A 78 -11.14 -4.27 2.68
C SER A 78 -10.12 -4.16 3.83
N LYS A 79 -8.84 -4.45 3.56
CA LYS A 79 -7.76 -4.27 4.55
C LYS A 79 -7.59 -2.80 4.95
N SER A 80 -7.60 -1.88 3.99
CA SER A 80 -7.52 -0.42 4.21
C SER A 80 -8.70 0.08 5.05
N LYS A 81 -9.93 -0.34 4.71
CA LYS A 81 -11.13 -0.07 5.52
C LYS A 81 -10.96 -0.50 6.97
N ARG A 82 -10.49 -1.74 7.17
CA ARG A 82 -10.34 -2.32 8.52
C ARG A 82 -9.34 -1.54 9.37
N LEU A 83 -8.22 -1.09 8.79
CA LEU A 83 -7.19 -0.31 9.49
C LEU A 83 -7.68 1.07 9.94
N LEU A 84 -8.53 1.71 9.15
CA LEU A 84 -9.09 3.02 9.51
C LEU A 84 -10.00 2.93 10.74
N GLY A 85 -10.71 1.81 10.92
CA GLY A 85 -11.66 1.62 12.02
C GLY A 85 -12.81 2.63 12.03
N LYS A 86 -13.13 3.22 10.87
CA LYS A 86 -14.11 4.29 10.70
C LYS A 86 -15.20 3.92 9.70
N LYS A 87 -16.31 4.65 9.74
CA LYS A 87 -17.35 4.57 8.71
C LYS A 87 -16.76 5.04 7.38
N VAL A 88 -16.99 4.26 6.33
CA VAL A 88 -16.58 4.57 4.96
C VAL A 88 -17.83 4.60 4.09
N MET A 89 -17.87 5.52 3.13
CA MET A 89 -18.97 5.67 2.19
C MET A 89 -18.99 4.52 1.19
N TYR A 90 -17.81 4.12 0.73
CA TYR A 90 -17.66 3.04 -0.24
C TYR A 90 -16.34 2.31 -0.05
N THR A 91 -16.34 1.00 -0.31
CA THR A 91 -15.13 0.16 -0.32
C THR A 91 -14.99 -0.49 -1.67
N ALA A 92 -14.17 0.12 -2.51
CA ALA A 92 -13.93 -0.34 -3.87
C ALA A 92 -12.98 -1.55 -3.88
N LYS A 93 -13.11 -2.39 -4.91
CA LYS A 93 -12.22 -3.54 -5.14
C LYS A 93 -10.87 -3.13 -5.73
N ASN A 94 -10.87 -2.10 -6.56
CA ASN A 94 -9.70 -1.51 -7.22
C ASN A 94 -10.00 -0.04 -7.58
N VAL A 95 -9.05 0.64 -8.22
CA VAL A 95 -9.20 2.06 -8.59
C VAL A 95 -10.26 2.25 -9.69
N GLU A 96 -10.39 1.32 -10.63
CA GLU A 96 -11.45 1.34 -11.65
C GLU A 96 -12.85 1.34 -11.03
N ASP A 97 -13.07 0.43 -10.08
CA ASP A 97 -14.31 0.27 -9.34
C ASP A 97 -14.62 1.52 -8.50
N LEU A 98 -13.59 2.14 -7.91
CA LEU A 98 -13.73 3.41 -7.22
C LEU A 98 -14.21 4.50 -8.18
N ILE A 99 -13.52 4.71 -9.31
CA ILE A 99 -13.86 5.74 -10.30
C ILE A 99 -15.29 5.54 -10.83
N LYS A 100 -15.71 4.30 -11.04
CA LYS A 100 -17.06 3.98 -11.53
C LYS A 100 -18.17 4.40 -10.56
N HIS A 101 -17.91 4.35 -9.25
CA HIS A 101 -18.91 4.62 -8.22
C HIS A 101 -18.75 5.98 -7.53
N PHE A 102 -17.67 6.71 -7.80
CA PHE A 102 -17.43 8.02 -7.22
C PHE A 102 -18.20 9.10 -7.99
N PRO A 103 -19.11 9.86 -7.34
CA PRO A 103 -19.92 10.88 -8.01
C PRO A 103 -19.06 12.04 -8.56
N PRO A 104 -19.16 12.39 -9.85
CA PRO A 104 -18.36 13.45 -10.45
C PRO A 104 -18.55 14.85 -9.86
N ASP A 105 -19.72 15.14 -9.29
CA ASP A 105 -20.04 16.39 -8.60
C ASP A 105 -19.22 16.61 -7.32
N LEU A 106 -18.64 15.53 -6.75
CA LEU A 106 -17.81 15.62 -5.56
C LEU A 106 -16.32 15.89 -5.87
N TYR A 107 -15.89 15.82 -7.14
CA TYR A 107 -14.45 15.83 -7.48
C TYR A 107 -13.71 17.06 -6.92
N GLU A 108 -14.27 18.26 -7.05
CA GLU A 108 -13.63 19.50 -6.61
C GLU A 108 -13.55 19.63 -5.08
N GLN A 109 -14.33 18.84 -4.34
CA GLN A 109 -14.34 18.78 -2.87
C GLN A 109 -13.60 17.55 -2.32
N THR A 110 -12.77 16.90 -3.15
CA THR A 110 -12.12 15.64 -2.83
C THR A 110 -10.61 15.75 -2.84
N ILE A 111 -9.98 15.23 -1.79
CA ILE A 111 -8.54 15.02 -1.73
C ILE A 111 -8.21 13.52 -1.80
N TYR A 112 -7.25 13.17 -2.65
CA TYR A 112 -6.71 11.83 -2.78
C TYR A 112 -5.36 11.73 -2.06
N LEU A 113 -5.34 10.95 -0.98
CA LEU A 113 -4.14 10.70 -0.20
C LEU A 113 -3.40 9.47 -0.76
N SER A 114 -2.21 9.71 -1.29
CA SER A 114 -1.48 8.74 -2.11
C SER A 114 0.01 8.66 -1.75
N SER A 115 0.70 7.70 -2.36
CA SER A 115 2.16 7.67 -2.39
C SER A 115 2.69 8.48 -3.58
N ASN A 116 4.01 8.66 -3.70
CA ASN A 116 4.63 9.16 -4.94
C ASN A 116 4.34 8.25 -6.16
N GLU A 117 4.19 6.95 -5.92
CA GLU A 117 3.83 5.95 -6.92
C GLU A 117 2.32 5.67 -6.94
N ILE A 118 1.71 5.68 -8.13
CA ILE A 118 0.32 5.29 -8.34
C ILE A 118 0.22 4.44 -9.61
N THR A 119 -0.70 3.47 -9.60
CA THR A 119 -0.92 2.60 -10.76
C THR A 119 -1.87 3.20 -11.79
N LYS A 120 -2.67 4.19 -11.37
CA LYS A 120 -3.67 4.85 -12.19
C LYS A 120 -4.01 6.22 -11.63
N ASP A 121 -4.11 7.21 -12.52
CA ASP A 121 -4.59 8.54 -12.17
C ASP A 121 -6.09 8.54 -11.87
N LEU A 122 -6.46 9.37 -10.91
CA LEU A 122 -7.86 9.74 -10.68
C LEU A 122 -8.25 10.92 -11.59
N PRO A 123 -9.55 11.18 -11.78
CA PRO A 123 -10.02 12.38 -12.48
C PRO A 123 -9.29 13.65 -12.04
N SER A 124 -8.83 14.46 -12.99
CA SER A 124 -7.91 15.60 -12.76
C SER A 124 -8.45 16.68 -11.82
N LYS A 125 -9.76 16.74 -11.61
CA LYS A 125 -10.42 17.65 -10.66
C LYS A 125 -10.22 17.25 -9.20
N ILE A 126 -9.86 15.99 -8.93
CA ILE A 126 -9.54 15.50 -7.58
C ILE A 126 -8.12 15.90 -7.24
N VAL A 127 -7.94 16.60 -6.12
CA VAL A 127 -6.62 17.04 -5.69
C VAL A 127 -5.84 15.86 -5.14
N ARG A 128 -4.72 15.50 -5.77
CA ARG A 128 -3.80 14.49 -5.25
C ARG A 128 -2.83 15.11 -4.26
N HIS A 129 -2.68 14.47 -3.10
CA HIS A 129 -1.70 14.82 -2.09
C HIS A 129 -0.87 13.59 -1.72
N ILE A 130 0.46 13.74 -1.77
CA ILE A 130 1.40 12.65 -1.48
C ILE A 130 1.73 12.70 0.02
N ILE A 131 1.40 11.65 0.76
CA ILE A 131 1.62 11.57 2.22
C ILE A 131 2.70 10.56 2.62
N TYR A 132 3.22 9.80 1.65
CA TYR A 132 4.37 8.91 1.85
C TYR A 132 5.08 8.64 0.54
N ASN A 133 6.35 8.23 0.62
CA ASN A 133 7.11 7.73 -0.51
C ASN A 133 7.25 6.22 -0.46
N VAL A 134 7.20 5.60 -1.64
CA VAL A 134 7.65 4.25 -1.92
C VAL A 134 9.09 4.35 -2.40
N GLU A 135 9.99 3.71 -1.66
CA GLU A 135 11.41 3.65 -1.96
C GLU A 135 11.77 2.23 -2.37
N TYR A 136 12.40 2.09 -3.53
CA TYR A 136 12.88 0.81 -4.04
C TYR A 136 14.36 0.64 -3.73
N LEU A 137 14.74 -0.59 -3.38
CA LEU A 137 16.13 -0.91 -3.13
C LEU A 137 16.90 -1.00 -4.46
N ASN A 138 17.89 -0.13 -4.64
CA ASN A 138 18.71 -0.11 -5.86
C ASN A 138 19.74 -1.25 -5.92
N GLU A 139 20.18 -1.74 -4.76
CA GLU A 139 21.20 -2.79 -4.65
C GLU A 139 20.84 -3.78 -3.56
N LEU A 140 21.03 -5.08 -3.84
CA LEU A 140 20.77 -6.12 -2.84
C LEU A 140 21.79 -6.03 -1.70
N PRO A 141 21.37 -6.21 -0.43
CA PRO A 141 22.32 -6.24 0.68
C PRO A 141 23.28 -7.41 0.54
N VAL A 142 24.52 -7.24 0.99
CA VAL A 142 25.55 -8.30 0.95
C VAL A 142 25.09 -9.58 1.65
N SER A 143 24.27 -9.47 2.71
CA SER A 143 23.65 -10.62 3.38
C SER A 143 22.78 -11.43 2.42
N ILE A 144 21.95 -10.78 1.60
CA ILE A 144 21.09 -11.44 0.61
C ILE A 144 21.91 -12.03 -0.53
N ILE A 145 22.96 -11.35 -0.99
CA ILE A 145 23.87 -11.88 -2.01
C ILE A 145 24.53 -13.18 -1.51
N LYS A 146 24.88 -13.26 -0.22
CA LYS A 146 25.39 -14.50 0.39
C LYS A 146 24.33 -15.60 0.42
N GLU A 147 23.06 -15.27 0.67
CA GLU A 147 21.97 -16.25 0.62
C GLU A 147 21.81 -16.88 -0.76
N PHE A 148 22.01 -16.13 -1.84
CA PHE A 148 22.02 -16.70 -3.20
C PHE A 148 23.11 -17.77 -3.40
N LYS A 149 24.25 -17.66 -2.69
CA LYS A 149 25.31 -18.69 -2.72
C LYS A 149 24.92 -19.96 -1.96
N ASN A 150 23.97 -19.87 -1.03
CA ASN A 150 23.47 -21.00 -0.23
C ASN A 150 22.30 -21.74 -0.89
N ASN A 151 21.96 -21.39 -2.15
CA ASN A 151 20.81 -21.86 -2.91
C ASN A 151 19.46 -21.44 -2.30
N ILE A 152 18.65 -20.72 -3.09
CA ILE A 152 17.30 -20.28 -2.71
C ILE A 152 16.30 -21.09 -3.53
N ASP A 153 15.41 -21.85 -2.88
CA ASP A 153 14.45 -22.72 -3.56
C ASP A 153 13.30 -21.93 -4.22
N PHE A 154 12.84 -20.87 -3.55
CA PHE A 154 11.73 -20.04 -4.01
C PHE A 154 12.00 -18.55 -3.82
N ILE A 155 11.59 -17.74 -4.80
CA ILE A 155 11.58 -16.28 -4.68
C ILE A 155 10.14 -15.81 -4.90
N LEU A 156 9.56 -15.18 -3.88
CA LEU A 156 8.24 -14.61 -3.98
C LEU A 156 8.34 -13.15 -4.41
N LEU A 157 8.03 -12.90 -5.69
CA LEU A 157 7.95 -11.56 -6.27
C LEU A 157 6.52 -11.05 -6.24
N PHE A 158 6.37 -9.84 -5.73
CA PHE A 158 5.09 -9.13 -5.67
C PHE A 158 5.25 -7.74 -6.26
N LEU A 159 5.47 -7.69 -7.57
CA LEU A 159 5.51 -6.45 -8.33
C LEU A 159 4.64 -6.58 -9.57
N LYS A 160 3.76 -5.61 -9.78
CA LYS A 160 3.36 -5.21 -11.13
C LYS A 160 4.43 -4.20 -11.56
N ILE A 161 5.52 -4.67 -12.16
CA ILE A 161 6.47 -3.76 -12.80
C ILE A 161 5.70 -3.16 -13.99
N VAL A 162 5.32 -1.89 -13.90
CA VAL A 162 5.01 -1.12 -15.10
C VAL A 162 6.36 -0.87 -15.75
N LEU A 163 6.79 -1.81 -16.59
CA LEU A 163 7.89 -1.56 -17.51
C LEU A 163 7.39 -0.46 -18.43
N GLY A 164 7.82 0.77 -18.18
CA GLY A 164 7.82 1.82 -19.20
C GLY A 164 8.88 1.44 -20.22
N LEU A 165 8.48 0.63 -21.21
CA LEU A 165 9.15 0.48 -22.49
C LEU A 165 8.28 1.16 -23.54
#